data_AF-A0A2B1K2E4-F1
#
_entry.id   AF-A0A2B1K2E4-F1
#
_cell.length_a   1.000
_cell.length_b   1.000
_cell.length_c   1.000
_cell.angle_alpha   90.00
_cell.angle_beta   90.00
_cell.angle_gamma   90.00
#
_symmetry.space_group_name_H-M   'P 1'
#
loop_
_entity.id
_entity.type
_entity.pdbx_description
1 polymer ?
#
loop_
_entity_poly.entity_id
_entity_poly.type
_entity_poly.pdbx_seq_one_letter_code
_entity_poly.pdbx_strand_id
1 'polypeptide(L)'
;LLQFLRTLTPGTCIVIQYDSQRPTSATFQGFQGNNVIILSDFDCFPGLARIAINKINVISINSPDCDRFCCKRRRHCKEHDEH
;
A
#
# COMPACT_ATOMS: atom_id res chain seq x y z
N LEU A 1 -8.00 10.65 -9.55
CA LEU A 1 -7.06 9.78 -8.81
C LEU A 1 -6.04 10.56 -7.98
N LEU A 2 -5.22 11.44 -8.57
CA LEU A 2 -4.19 12.19 -7.83
C LEU A 2 -4.74 12.98 -6.62
N GLN A 3 -5.86 13.70 -6.79
CA GLN A 3 -6.47 14.43 -5.67
C GLN A 3 -6.93 13.50 -4.54
N PHE A 4 -7.45 12.31 -4.87
CA PHE A 4 -7.82 11.30 -3.88
C PHE A 4 -6.59 10.76 -3.13
N LEU A 5 -5.50 10.46 -3.84
CA LEU A 5 -4.26 10.03 -3.20
C LEU A 5 -3.70 11.12 -2.26
N ARG A 6 -3.91 12.40 -2.58
CA ARG A 6 -3.44 13.53 -1.75
C ARG A 6 -4.18 13.68 -0.43
N THR A 7 -5.37 13.10 -0.31
CA THR A 7 -6.09 13.07 0.97
C THR A 7 -5.66 11.90 1.86
N LEU A 8 -4.81 11.00 1.37
CA LEU A 8 -4.33 9.86 2.14
C LEU A 8 -3.18 10.26 3.06
N THR A 9 -3.25 9.81 4.29
CA THR A 9 -2.18 9.96 5.27
C THR A 9 -1.12 8.87 5.04
N PRO A 10 0.19 9.16 5.14
CA PRO A 10 1.22 8.14 5.23
C PRO A 10 0.88 7.10 6.32
N GLY A 11 1.14 5.82 6.05
CA GLY A 11 0.72 4.70 6.88
C GLY A 11 -0.65 4.11 6.52
N THR A 12 -1.41 4.74 5.61
CA THR A 12 -2.72 4.22 5.19
C THR A 12 -2.55 2.92 4.40
N CYS A 13 -3.26 1.87 4.81
CA CYS A 13 -3.30 0.63 4.04
C CYS A 13 -4.21 0.78 2.82
N ILE A 14 -3.68 0.45 1.66
CA ILE A 14 -4.37 0.57 0.39
C ILE A 14 -4.32 -0.75 -0.37
N VAL A 15 -5.35 -1.04 -1.14
CA VAL A 15 -5.32 -2.11 -2.15
C VAL A 15 -5.27 -1.43 -3.51
N ILE A 16 -4.27 -1.78 -4.30
CA ILE A 16 -4.05 -1.17 -5.62
C ILE A 16 -4.01 -2.24 -6.70
N GLN A 17 -4.66 -1.93 -7.81
CA GLN A 17 -4.48 -2.64 -9.07
C GLN A 17 -3.76 -1.71 -10.03
N TYR A 18 -2.66 -2.18 -10.59
CA TYR A 18 -1.84 -1.43 -11.52
C TYR A 18 -1.56 -2.27 -12.76
N ASP A 19 -1.56 -1.64 -13.93
CA ASP A 19 -1.49 -2.33 -15.22
C ASP A 19 -2.45 -3.55 -15.27
N SER A 20 -2.04 -4.67 -15.86
CA SER A 20 -2.82 -5.92 -15.89
C SER A 20 -2.56 -6.83 -14.70
N GLN A 21 -1.98 -6.31 -13.61
CA GLN A 21 -1.67 -7.12 -12.43
C GLN A 21 -2.90 -7.32 -11.54
N ARG A 22 -2.86 -8.36 -10.72
CA ARG A 22 -3.88 -8.60 -9.70
C ARG A 22 -3.84 -7.50 -8.64
N PRO A 23 -4.98 -7.14 -8.03
CA PRO A 23 -4.98 -6.24 -6.88
C PRO A 23 -4.06 -6.76 -5.77
N THR A 24 -3.21 -5.89 -5.24
CA THR A 24 -2.31 -6.21 -4.13
C THR A 24 -2.38 -5.13 -3.06
N SER A 25 -2.11 -5.49 -1.81
CA SER A 25 -2.04 -4.51 -0.72
C SER A 25 -0.69 -3.85 -0.66
N ALA A 26 -0.71 -2.61 -0.18
CA ALA A 26 0.47 -1.86 0.17
C ALA A 26 0.15 -0.85 1.25
N THR A 27 1.17 -0.35 1.92
CA THR A 27 1.04 0.80 2.81
C THR A 27 1.47 2.05 2.06
N PHE A 28 0.59 3.04 1.98
CA PHE A 28 0.91 4.33 1.37
C PHE A 28 1.89 5.10 2.25
N GLN A 29 3.03 5.53 1.72
CA GLN A 29 4.04 6.29 2.46
C GLN A 29 4.08 7.77 2.04
N GLY A 30 3.57 8.09 0.86
CA GLY A 30 3.54 9.46 0.37
C GLY A 30 3.76 9.55 -1.13
N PHE A 31 4.19 10.72 -1.57
CA PHE A 31 4.46 11.02 -2.96
C PHE A 31 5.94 11.30 -3.18
N GLN A 32 6.41 10.94 -4.37
CA GLN A 32 7.66 11.43 -4.91
C GLN A 32 7.37 12.33 -6.11
N GLY A 33 7.52 13.64 -5.92
CA GLY A 33 7.06 14.62 -6.91
C GLY A 33 5.54 14.55 -7.12
N ASN A 34 5.09 14.77 -8.36
CA ASN A 34 3.66 14.86 -8.67
C ASN A 34 3.02 13.57 -9.19
N ASN A 35 3.80 12.62 -9.68
CA ASN A 35 3.29 11.51 -10.49
C ASN A 35 3.68 10.12 -9.97
N VAL A 36 4.36 10.01 -8.84
CA VAL A 36 4.80 8.74 -8.26
C VAL A 36 4.33 8.65 -6.82
N ILE A 37 3.75 7.52 -6.44
CA ILE A 37 3.47 7.17 -5.05
C ILE A 37 4.56 6.25 -4.52
N ILE A 38 4.92 6.47 -3.26
CA ILE A 38 5.82 5.60 -2.50
C ILE A 38 4.98 4.70 -1.63
N LEU A 39 5.28 3.41 -1.69
CA LEU A 39 4.58 2.36 -0.96
C LEU A 39 5.58 1.55 -0.14
N SER A 40 5.16 1.02 1.00
CA SER A 40 5.87 -0.05 1.71
C SER A 40 5.02 -1.31 1.78
N ASP A 41 5.62 -2.44 2.15
CA ASP A 41 4.94 -3.73 2.28
C ASP A 41 4.17 -4.14 1.02
N PHE A 42 4.62 -3.65 -0.13
CA PHE A 42 3.98 -3.86 -1.41
C PHE A 42 4.18 -5.33 -1.82
N ASP A 43 3.09 -6.10 -1.93
CA ASP A 43 3.14 -7.51 -2.31
C ASP A 43 4.16 -8.35 -1.50
N CYS A 44 4.18 -8.16 -0.18
CA CYS A 44 5.14 -8.81 0.74
C CYS A 44 6.61 -8.43 0.58
N PHE A 45 6.93 -7.44 -0.25
CA PHE A 45 8.27 -6.91 -0.37
C PHE A 45 8.61 -6.03 0.85
N PRO A 46 9.66 -6.35 1.63
CA PRO A 46 10.02 -5.61 2.85
C PRO A 46 10.77 -4.30 2.57
N GLY A 47 10.42 -3.59 1.49
CA GLY A 47 11.09 -2.37 1.08
C GLY A 47 10.13 -1.34 0.50
N LEU A 48 10.69 -0.22 0.05
CA LEU A 48 9.93 0.82 -0.62
C LEU A 48 9.72 0.45 -2.09
N ALA A 49 8.46 0.41 -2.51
CA ALA A 49 8.06 0.30 -3.90
C ALA A 49 7.65 1.68 -4.41
N ARG A 50 7.88 1.91 -5.71
CA ARG A 50 7.57 3.16 -6.40
C ARG A 50 6.65 2.83 -7.56
N ILE A 51 5.46 3.43 -7.57
CA ILE A 51 4.48 3.18 -8.64
C ILE A 51 4.06 4.53 -9.22
N ALA A 52 4.09 4.60 -10.55
CA ALA A 52 3.62 5.78 -11.27
C ALA A 52 2.09 5.81 -11.24
N ILE A 53 1.52 6.97 -10.94
CA ILE A 53 0.07 7.15 -10.74
C ILE A 53 -0.71 6.82 -12.02
N ASN A 54 -0.12 7.10 -13.19
CA ASN A 54 -0.71 6.78 -14.49
C ASN A 54 -0.81 5.27 -14.78
N LYS A 55 -0.16 4.41 -13.98
CA LYS A 55 -0.27 2.95 -14.08
C LYS A 55 -1.33 2.36 -13.17
N ILE A 56 -1.87 3.16 -12.24
CA ILE A 56 -2.87 2.70 -11.28
C ILE A 56 -4.24 2.73 -11.95
N ASN A 57 -4.84 1.56 -12.07
CA ASN A 57 -6.18 1.41 -12.62
C ASN A 57 -7.24 1.58 -11.53
N VAL A 58 -7.00 1.00 -10.35
CA VAL A 58 -7.93 1.03 -9.22
C VAL A 58 -7.15 1.20 -7.92
N ILE A 59 -7.72 1.99 -7.01
CA ILE A 59 -7.29 2.08 -5.62
C ILE A 59 -8.49 1.95 -4.70
N SER A 60 -8.33 1.20 -3.61
CA SER A 60 -9.28 1.08 -2.52
C SER A 60 -8.58 1.35 -1.20
N ILE A 61 -9.27 2.06 -0.30
CA ILE A 61 -8.83 2.36 1.07
C ILE A 61 -9.82 1.73 2.05
N ASN A 62 -9.37 1.47 3.28
CA ASN A 62 -10.19 0.82 4.31
C ASN A 62 -10.82 -0.52 3.85
N SER A 63 -10.19 -1.21 2.90
CA SER A 63 -10.65 -2.53 2.53
C SER A 63 -10.40 -3.49 3.71
N PRO A 64 -11.39 -4.29 4.15
CA PRO A 64 -11.14 -5.37 5.10
C PRO A 64 -10.13 -6.38 4.56
N ASP A 65 -9.97 -6.44 3.24
CA ASP A 65 -8.96 -7.25 2.59
C ASP A 65 -7.54 -6.69 2.75
N CYS A 66 -7.34 -5.49 3.30
CA CYS A 66 -5.98 -5.08 3.65
C CYS A 66 -5.37 -6.05 4.67
N ASP A 67 -6.15 -6.63 5.59
CA ASP A 67 -5.66 -7.70 6.49
C ASP A 67 -5.52 -9.06 5.79
N ARG A 68 -6.27 -9.25 4.69
CA ARG A 68 -6.28 -10.48 3.88
C ARG A 68 -5.10 -10.55 2.89
N PHE A 69 -4.70 -9.41 2.35
CA PHE A 69 -3.55 -9.22 1.48
C PHE A 69 -2.30 -8.80 2.27
N CYS A 70 -2.46 -8.24 3.48
CA CYS A 70 -1.36 -8.04 4.41
C CYS A 70 -0.71 -9.40 4.64
N CYS A 71 0.54 -9.48 4.22
CA CYS A 71 1.39 -10.61 4.47
C CYS A 71 1.38 -10.84 5.97
N LYS A 72 1.08 -12.08 6.39
CA LYS A 72 0.96 -12.50 7.80
C LYS A 72 2.19 -12.18 8.67
N ARG A 73 3.24 -11.56 8.14
CA ARG A 73 4.35 -10.96 8.90
C ARG A 73 3.85 -10.00 10.00
N ARG A 74 2.73 -9.29 9.84
CA ARG A 74 2.16 -8.50 10.95
C ARG A 74 1.63 -9.34 12.12
N ARG A 75 1.30 -10.63 11.92
CA ARG A 75 1.03 -11.54 13.06
C ARG A 75 2.29 -11.87 13.86
N HIS A 76 3.46 -11.82 13.22
CA HIS A 76 4.75 -12.04 13.89
C HIS A 76 5.33 -10.75 14.51
N CYS A 77 4.93 -9.58 14.02
CA CYS A 77 5.36 -8.28 14.60
C CYS A 77 4.56 -7.83 15.82
N LYS A 78 3.50 -8.55 16.22
CA LYS A 78 2.79 -8.32 17.50
C LYS A 78 3.26 -9.22 18.64
N GLU A 79 4.23 -10.11 18.40
CA GLU A 79 4.72 -11.09 19.38
C GLU A 79 6.02 -10.65 20.07
N HIS A 80 6.31 -9.34 20.08
CA HIS A 80 7.54 -8.76 20.64
C HIS A 80 7.27 -7.57 21.60
N ASP A 81 6.13 -7.57 22.28
CA ASP A 81 5.78 -6.57 23.30
C ASP A 81 5.27 -7.20 24.61
N GLU A 82 5.78 -8.40 24.95
CA GLU A 82 5.66 -8.96 26.30
C GLU A 82 7.00 -9.62 26.69
N HIS A 83 7.86 -8.88 27.40
CA HIS A 83 8.83 -9.38 28.37
C HIS A 83 9.27 -8.25 29.31
#